data_AF-A0A8S0THA2-F1
#
_entry.id   AF-A0A8S0THA2-F1
#
_cell.length_a   1.000
_cell.length_b   1.000
_cell.length_c   1.000
_cell.angle_alpha   90.00
_cell.angle_beta   90.00
_cell.angle_gamma   90.00
#
_symmetry.space_group_name_H-M   'P 1'
#
loop_
_entity.id
_entity.type
_entity.pdbx_description
1 polymer ?
#
loop_
_entity_poly.entity_id
_entity_poly.type
_entity_poly.pdbx_seq_one_letter_code
_entity_poly.pdbx_strand_id
1 'polypeptide(L)'
;MLYMKNTYNNPIIYITENGVDEKNDNTLTVADACKDETRIKYHHDHLVYLKKAMDQGANVRGYFIWSMFDNFEWGAGYSVRFGIFYIDYKNGLYTRFLKNSAKWWMNFLDKKTIISLKRQARENDEGFGSVKRLKNIKG
;
A
#
# COMPACT_ATOMS: atom_id res chain seq x y z
N MET A 1 9.84 -11.78 0.78
CA MET A 1 10.09 -11.71 2.25
C MET A 1 10.41 -13.05 2.89
N LEU A 2 9.74 -14.16 2.53
CA LEU A 2 10.07 -15.48 3.11
C LEU A 2 11.49 -15.96 2.80
N TYR A 3 12.00 -15.70 1.59
CA TYR A 3 13.40 -15.94 1.27
C TYR A 3 14.34 -15.21 2.24
N MET A 4 14.12 -13.90 2.45
CA MET A 4 14.92 -13.11 3.38
C MET A 4 14.90 -13.70 4.80
N LYS A 5 13.71 -14.14 5.26
CA LYS A 5 13.55 -14.82 6.54
C LYS A 5 14.42 -16.08 6.63
N ASN A 6 14.30 -16.98 5.64
CA ASN A 6 14.90 -18.30 5.68
C ASN A 6 16.42 -18.27 5.43
N THR A 7 16.90 -17.32 4.62
CA THR A 7 18.31 -17.23 4.23
C THR A 7 19.14 -16.42 5.23
N TYR A 8 18.56 -15.40 5.88
CA TYR A 8 19.31 -14.43 6.69
C TYR A 8 18.90 -14.41 8.16
N ASN A 9 18.43 -15.54 8.70
CA ASN A 9 18.08 -15.70 10.12
C ASN A 9 16.99 -14.72 10.60
N ASN A 10 15.97 -14.50 9.77
CA ASN A 10 14.80 -13.64 10.04
C ASN A 10 15.12 -12.26 10.63
N PRO A 11 15.89 -11.42 9.91
CA PRO A 11 16.27 -10.11 10.41
C PRO A 11 15.05 -9.19 10.48
N ILE A 12 15.15 -8.10 11.23
CA ILE A 12 14.18 -7.00 11.16
C ILE A 12 14.28 -6.36 9.77
N ILE A 13 13.16 -6.26 9.06
CA ILE A 13 13.08 -5.72 7.69
C ILE A 13 12.24 -4.45 7.67
N TYR A 14 12.78 -3.41 7.04
CA TYR A 14 12.03 -2.23 6.59
C TYR A 14 12.05 -2.23 5.07
N ILE A 15 10.89 -2.16 4.44
CA ILE A 15 10.80 -1.96 2.98
C ILE A 15 10.95 -0.46 2.76
N THR A 16 12.17 -0.03 2.43
CA THR A 16 12.53 1.39 2.30
C THR A 16 11.98 2.01 1.02
N GLU A 17 11.71 1.22 -0.01
CA GLU A 17 11.10 1.66 -1.26
C GLU A 17 10.26 0.54 -1.87
N ASN A 18 9.04 0.87 -2.28
CA ASN A 18 8.24 0.04 -3.18
C ASN A 18 7.22 0.91 -3.91
N GLY A 19 7.08 0.71 -5.22
CA GLY A 19 6.24 1.55 -6.07
C GLY A 19 6.09 1.00 -7.48
N VAL A 20 5.26 1.65 -8.26
CA VAL A 20 5.04 1.38 -9.68
C VAL A 20 4.94 2.69 -10.45
N ASP A 21 5.55 2.73 -11.62
CA ASP A 21 5.49 3.85 -12.53
C ASP A 21 4.24 3.81 -13.41
N GLU A 22 3.84 4.99 -13.87
CA GLU A 22 2.92 5.16 -14.99
C GLU A 22 3.52 6.13 -15.98
N LYS A 23 3.23 5.94 -17.27
CA LYS A 23 3.67 6.83 -18.34
C LYS A 23 3.20 8.26 -18.08
N ASN A 24 4.09 9.24 -18.23
CA ASN A 24 3.72 10.65 -18.24
C ASN A 24 3.08 11.02 -19.58
N ASP A 25 1.75 11.04 -19.63
CA ASP A 25 0.99 11.48 -20.80
C ASP A 25 0.65 12.97 -20.71
N ASN A 26 1.39 13.79 -21.45
CA ASN A 26 1.22 15.25 -21.47
C ASN A 26 -0.07 15.71 -22.19
N THR A 27 -0.82 14.80 -22.83
CA THR A 27 -2.10 15.12 -23.47
C THR A 27 -3.27 15.11 -22.49
N LEU A 28 -3.09 14.51 -21.31
CA LEU A 28 -4.12 14.43 -20.27
C LEU A 28 -4.29 15.77 -19.53
N THR A 29 -5.51 16.00 -19.05
CA THR A 29 -5.76 17.01 -18.03
C THR A 29 -5.15 16.56 -16.70
N VAL A 30 -4.87 17.50 -15.78
CA VAL A 30 -4.41 17.15 -14.42
C VAL A 30 -5.41 16.23 -13.72
N ALA A 31 -6.71 16.43 -13.93
CA ALA A 31 -7.75 15.60 -13.33
C ALA A 31 -7.69 14.15 -13.84
N ASP A 32 -7.41 13.95 -15.13
CA ASP A 32 -7.29 12.62 -15.72
C ASP A 32 -5.94 11.96 -15.36
N ALA A 33 -4.84 12.72 -15.34
CA ALA A 33 -3.53 12.23 -14.90
C ALA A 33 -3.50 11.82 -13.42
N CYS A 34 -4.46 12.29 -12.61
CA CYS A 34 -4.64 11.89 -11.21
C CYS A 34 -5.45 10.59 -11.04
N LYS A 35 -6.00 10.00 -12.10
CA LYS A 35 -6.70 8.71 -12.08
C LYS A 35 -5.67 7.58 -12.28
N ASP A 36 -5.19 7.05 -11.17
CA ASP A 36 -4.08 6.10 -11.12
C ASP A 36 -4.43 4.78 -10.44
N GLU A 37 -5.48 4.13 -10.93
CA GLU A 37 -6.02 2.90 -10.35
C GLU A 37 -5.01 1.73 -10.42
N THR A 38 -4.12 1.74 -11.41
CA THR A 38 -3.02 0.76 -11.51
C THR A 38 -2.10 0.86 -10.30
N ARG A 39 -1.71 2.07 -9.89
CA ARG A 39 -0.89 2.31 -8.69
C ARG A 39 -1.59 1.83 -7.42
N ILE A 40 -2.90 2.08 -7.27
CA ILE A 40 -3.70 1.56 -6.15
C ILE A 40 -3.64 0.03 -6.11
N LYS A 41 -3.93 -0.61 -7.24
CA LYS A 41 -3.95 -2.07 -7.34
C LYS A 41 -2.58 -2.67 -6.99
N TYR A 42 -1.51 -2.09 -7.50
CA TYR A 42 -0.14 -2.54 -7.21
C TYR A 42 0.16 -2.53 -5.71
N HIS A 43 -0.08 -1.40 -5.04
CA HIS A 43 0.19 -1.29 -3.60
C HIS A 43 -0.72 -2.21 -2.78
N HIS A 44 -2.01 -2.26 -3.11
CA HIS A 44 -2.95 -3.18 -2.45
C HIS A 44 -2.45 -4.62 -2.52
N ASP A 45 -2.12 -5.11 -3.71
CA ASP A 45 -1.69 -6.49 -3.91
C ASP A 45 -0.36 -6.76 -3.22
N HIS A 46 0.59 -5.81 -3.28
CA HIS A 46 1.87 -5.93 -2.58
C HIS A 46 1.66 -6.04 -1.05
N LEU A 47 0.82 -5.20 -0.46
CA LEU A 47 0.52 -5.23 0.98
C LEU A 47 -0.17 -6.54 1.38
N VAL A 48 -1.06 -7.09 0.54
CA VAL A 48 -1.69 -8.40 0.78
C VAL A 48 -0.63 -9.50 0.86
N TYR A 49 0.30 -9.58 -0.09
CA TYR A 49 1.36 -10.58 -0.06
C TYR A 49 2.39 -10.33 1.04
N LEU A 50 2.68 -9.07 1.35
CA LEU A 50 3.52 -8.70 2.47
C LEU A 50 2.94 -9.18 3.79
N LYS A 51 1.63 -8.94 4.01
CA LYS A 51 0.89 -9.43 5.17
C LYS A 51 0.91 -10.97 5.25
N LYS A 52 0.67 -11.67 4.13
CA LYS A 52 0.78 -13.14 4.08
C LYS A 52 2.17 -13.65 4.48
N ALA A 53 3.23 -12.94 4.11
CA ALA A 53 4.59 -13.31 4.51
C ALA A 53 4.85 -13.02 6.00
N MET A 54 4.31 -11.91 6.53
CA MET A 54 4.35 -11.60 7.97
C MET A 54 3.61 -12.65 8.80
N ASP A 55 2.46 -13.12 8.32
CA ASP A 55 1.68 -14.20 8.96
C ASP A 55 2.43 -15.54 8.99
N GLN A 56 3.36 -15.73 8.05
CA GLN A 56 4.30 -16.85 8.03
C GLN A 56 5.61 -16.56 8.78
N GLY A 57 5.67 -15.48 9.55
CA GLY A 57 6.76 -15.17 10.48
C GLY A 57 7.88 -14.29 9.93
N ALA A 58 7.74 -13.67 8.75
CA ALA A 58 8.71 -12.69 8.28
C ALA A 58 8.67 -11.41 9.15
N ASN A 59 9.82 -10.97 9.66
CA ASN A 59 9.91 -9.87 10.62
C ASN A 59 9.95 -8.47 9.96
N VAL A 60 8.86 -8.09 9.30
CA VAL A 60 8.70 -6.77 8.66
C VAL A 60 8.17 -5.74 9.67
N ARG A 61 8.74 -4.53 9.68
CA ARG A 61 8.44 -3.45 10.64
C ARG A 61 8.07 -2.11 10.01
N GLY A 62 8.28 -1.95 8.70
CA GLY A 62 7.87 -0.73 8.01
C GLY A 62 7.82 -0.91 6.51
N TYR A 63 7.06 -0.02 5.88
CA TYR A 63 6.84 0.04 4.45
C TYR A 63 6.77 1.50 4.02
N PHE A 64 7.67 1.90 3.14
CA PHE A 64 7.80 3.24 2.61
C PHE A 64 7.44 3.20 1.12
N ILE A 65 6.41 3.93 0.75
CA ILE A 65 5.97 4.03 -0.63
C ILE A 65 6.96 4.86 -1.45
N TRP A 66 7.29 4.37 -2.65
CA TRP A 66 7.93 5.17 -3.68
C TRP A 66 6.87 5.57 -4.72
N SER A 67 6.54 6.84 -4.90
CA SER A 67 7.10 8.01 -4.21
C SER A 67 6.03 8.96 -3.71
N MET A 68 6.42 9.90 -2.84
CA MET A 68 5.49 10.89 -2.34
C MET A 68 5.07 11.86 -3.46
N PHE A 69 6.01 12.35 -4.26
CA PHE A 69 5.74 13.30 -5.35
C PHE A 69 6.35 12.80 -6.65
N ASP A 70 5.71 13.15 -7.78
CA ASP A 70 6.37 12.98 -9.08
C ASP A 70 7.70 13.75 -9.08
N ASN A 71 8.77 13.04 -9.43
CA ASN A 71 10.14 13.54 -9.39
C ASN A 71 10.88 13.17 -10.69
N PHE A 72 12.19 13.44 -10.74
CA PHE A 72 13.02 13.09 -11.89
C PHE A 72 13.49 11.63 -11.78
N GLU A 73 13.01 10.76 -12.66
CA GLU A 73 13.24 9.31 -12.60
C GLU A 73 14.47 8.88 -13.41
N TRP A 74 15.63 9.46 -13.07
CA TRP A 74 16.96 9.07 -13.57
C TRP A 74 17.02 8.88 -15.10
N GLY A 75 17.28 7.66 -15.57
CA GLY A 75 17.39 7.34 -16.99
C GLY A 75 16.10 7.58 -17.78
N ALA A 76 14.95 7.62 -17.11
CA ALA A 76 13.66 7.92 -17.73
C ALA A 76 13.29 9.42 -17.68
N GLY A 77 14.03 10.23 -16.92
CA GLY A 77 13.72 11.64 -16.71
C GLY A 77 12.28 11.85 -16.26
N TYR A 78 11.51 12.67 -16.98
CA TYR A 78 10.09 12.94 -16.70
C TYR A 78 9.13 12.15 -17.60
N SER A 79 9.58 11.09 -18.27
CA SER A 79 8.72 10.27 -19.13
C SER A 79 7.79 9.33 -18.35
N VAL A 80 8.06 9.13 -17.06
CA VAL A 80 7.27 8.30 -16.15
C VAL A 80 7.07 9.02 -14.80
N ARG A 81 6.09 8.54 -14.04
CA ARG A 81 5.67 9.14 -12.76
C ARG A 81 5.39 8.06 -11.72
N PHE A 82 6.05 8.16 -10.56
CA PHE A 82 5.82 7.28 -9.40
C PHE A 82 4.99 7.93 -8.28
N GLY A 83 4.86 9.25 -8.28
CA GLY A 83 4.31 9.98 -7.16
C GLY A 83 2.85 9.65 -6.90
N ILE A 84 2.45 9.56 -5.64
CA ILE A 84 1.02 9.58 -5.26
C ILE A 84 0.42 11.02 -5.33
N PHE A 85 1.29 12.03 -5.44
CA PHE A 85 0.93 13.39 -5.80
C PHE A 85 1.42 13.72 -7.21
N TYR A 86 0.53 14.21 -8.05
CA TYR A 86 0.87 14.77 -9.36
C TYR A 86 1.54 16.12 -9.19
N ILE A 87 2.67 16.33 -9.88
CA ILE A 87 3.34 17.63 -9.96
C ILE A 87 3.15 18.24 -11.34
N ASP A 88 2.58 19.45 -11.39
CA ASP A 88 2.51 20.25 -12.60
C ASP A 88 3.82 21.02 -12.83
N TYR A 89 4.55 20.66 -13.89
CA TYR A 89 5.82 21.27 -14.26
C TYR A 89 5.65 22.48 -15.20
N LYS A 90 4.46 22.74 -15.77
CA LYS A 90 4.29 23.62 -16.94
C LYS A 90 4.61 25.09 -16.68
N ASN A 91 4.43 25.59 -15.45
CA ASN A 91 4.58 27.01 -15.11
C ASN A 91 5.66 27.28 -14.05
N GLY A 92 6.46 26.28 -13.68
CA GLY A 92 7.48 26.41 -12.64
C GLY A 92 6.95 26.64 -11.22
N LEU A 93 5.62 26.55 -10.99
CA LEU A 93 5.03 26.65 -9.65
C LEU A 93 5.03 25.32 -8.90
N TYR A 94 5.25 24.20 -9.59
CA TYR A 94 5.34 22.85 -9.01
C TYR A 94 4.12 22.49 -8.14
N THR A 95 2.93 22.91 -8.58
CA THR A 95 1.67 22.67 -7.87
C THR A 95 1.42 21.16 -7.71
N ARG A 96 1.01 20.76 -6.50
CA ARG A 96 0.77 19.38 -6.09
C ARG A 96 -0.72 19.06 -6.11
N PHE A 97 -1.09 18.00 -6.80
CA PHE A 97 -2.46 17.49 -6.84
C PHE A 97 -2.54 16.07 -6.32
N LEU A 98 -3.51 15.78 -5.46
CA LEU A 98 -3.74 14.43 -4.94
C LEU A 98 -4.21 13.50 -6.06
N LYS A 99 -3.44 12.44 -6.33
CA LYS A 99 -3.93 11.34 -7.16
C LYS A 99 -4.90 10.46 -6.35
N ASN A 100 -5.62 9.58 -7.03
CA ASN A 100 -6.54 8.64 -6.38
C ASN A 100 -5.80 7.71 -5.40
N SER A 101 -4.56 7.32 -5.71
CA SER A 101 -3.70 6.56 -4.81
C SER A 101 -3.37 7.28 -3.49
N ALA A 102 -3.15 8.59 -3.50
CA ALA A 102 -2.95 9.34 -2.25
C ALA A 102 -4.20 9.31 -1.38
N LYS A 103 -5.39 9.51 -1.98
CA LYS A 103 -6.66 9.41 -1.26
C LYS A 103 -6.89 8.00 -0.70
N TRP A 104 -6.54 6.98 -1.48
CA TRP A 104 -6.59 5.59 -1.03
C TRP A 104 -5.70 5.34 0.18
N TRP A 105 -4.45 5.81 0.16
CA TRP A 105 -3.54 5.72 1.30
C TRP A 105 -4.05 6.45 2.53
N MET A 106 -4.62 7.65 2.37
CA MET A 106 -5.24 8.39 3.47
C MET A 106 -6.37 7.59 4.13
N ASN A 107 -7.23 6.96 3.32
CA ASN A 107 -8.34 6.15 3.81
C ASN A 107 -7.85 4.85 4.48
N PHE A 108 -6.86 4.19 3.88
CA PHE A 108 -6.24 2.97 4.40
C PHE A 108 -5.58 3.20 5.77
N LEU A 109 -4.94 4.36 5.95
CA LEU A 109 -4.24 4.72 7.19
C LEU A 109 -5.14 5.43 8.22
N ASP A 110 -6.40 5.74 7.89
CA ASP A 110 -7.30 6.44 8.81
C ASP A 110 -7.57 5.60 10.07
N LYS A 111 -7.36 6.23 11.23
CA LYS A 111 -7.53 5.62 12.55
C LYS A 111 -8.95 5.11 12.77
N LYS A 112 -9.97 5.81 12.28
CA LYS A 112 -11.37 5.37 12.42
C LYS A 112 -11.60 4.06 11.67
N THR A 113 -11.08 3.95 10.44
CA THR A 113 -11.08 2.73 9.65
C THR A 113 -10.38 1.59 10.40
N ILE A 114 -9.18 1.84 10.92
CA ILE A 114 -8.40 0.83 11.65
C ILE A 114 -9.12 0.35 12.92
N ILE A 115 -9.69 1.27 13.71
CA ILE A 115 -10.42 0.93 14.94
C ILE A 115 -11.66 0.09 14.61
N SER A 116 -12.41 0.46 13.57
CA SER A 116 -13.59 -0.29 13.10
C SER A 116 -13.22 -1.71 12.69
N LEU A 117 -12.16 -1.88 11.88
CA LEU A 117 -11.67 -3.19 11.43
C LEU A 117 -11.20 -4.05 12.61
N LYS A 118 -10.48 -3.47 13.58
CA LYS A 118 -10.05 -4.17 14.80
C LYS A 118 -11.22 -4.62 15.68
N ARG A 119 -12.34 -3.89 15.66
CA ARG A 119 -13.56 -4.29 16.37
C ARG A 119 -14.21 -5.50 15.68
N GLN A 120 -14.41 -5.42 14.37
CA GLN A 120 -15.00 -6.50 13.57
C GLN A 120 -14.19 -7.80 13.66
N ALA A 121 -12.85 -7.71 13.60
CA ALA A 121 -11.99 -8.90 13.73
C ALA A 121 -12.16 -9.59 15.11
N ARG A 122 -12.26 -8.82 16.20
CA ARG A 122 -12.50 -9.36 17.54
C ARG A 122 -13.87 -10.04 17.67
N GLU A 123 -14.91 -9.40 17.14
CA GLU A 123 -16.27 -9.97 17.11
C GLU A 123 -16.32 -11.29 16.31
N ASN A 124 -15.61 -11.36 15.19
CA ASN A 124 -15.52 -12.58 14.37
C ASN A 124 -14.74 -13.72 15.06
N ASP A 125 -13.65 -13.41 15.78
CA ASP A 125 -12.89 -14.41 16.54
C ASP A 125 -13.69 -14.94 17.75
N GLU A 126 -14.43 -14.09 18.45
CA GLU A 126 -15.32 -14.49 19.56
C GLU A 126 -16.51 -15.33 19.08
N GLY A 127 -17.08 -14.99 17.91
CA GLY A 127 -18.12 -15.77 17.25
C GLY A 127 -17.61 -17.16 16.83
N PHE A 128 -16.40 -17.27 16.28
CA PHE A 128 -15.80 -18.54 15.87
C PHE A 128 -15.37 -19.41 17.06
N GLY A 129 -14.88 -18.79 18.14
CA GLY A 129 -14.54 -19.45 19.41
C GLY A 129 -15.77 -20.07 20.10
N SER A 130 -16.91 -19.38 20.05
CA SER A 130 -18.18 -19.87 20.62
C SER A 130 -18.76 -21.07 19.84
N VAL A 131 -18.62 -21.07 18.51
CA VAL A 131 -19.08 -22.18 17.65
C VAL A 131 -18.23 -23.44 17.82
N LYS A 132 -16.92 -23.32 18.10
CA LYS A 132 -16.07 -24.49 18.43
C LYS A 132 -16.46 -25.15 19.77
N ARG A 133 -16.93 -24.37 20.75
CA ARG A 133 -17.31 -24.90 22.07
C ARG A 133 -18.61 -25.71 22.05
N LEU A 134 -19.51 -25.43 21.11
CA LEU A 134 -20.81 -26.12 20.96
C LEU A 134 -20.74 -27.45 20.19
N LYS A 135 -19.63 -27.75 19.49
CA LYS A 135 -19.48 -29.02 18.74
C LYS A 135 -18.94 -30.20 19.57
N ASN A 136 -18.60 -30.00 20.84
CA ASN A 136 -18.11 -31.06 21.75
C ASN A 136 -19.13 -31.51 22.81
N ILE A 137 -20.42 -31.22 22.62
CA ILE A 137 -21.50 -31.69 23.49
C ILE A 137 -22.50 -32.47 22.64
N LYS A 138 -22.13 -33.68 22.24
CA LYS A 138 -23.00 -34.79 21.81
C LYS A 138 -22.10 -35.96 21.42
N GLY A 139 -22.05 -36.97 22.29
CA GLY A 139 -21.25 -38.19 22.17
C GLY A 139 -20.93 -38.72 23.54
#